data_AF-A0A375ITB3-F1
#
_entry.id   AF-A0A375ITB3-F1
#
_cell.length_a   1.000
_cell.length_b   1.000
_cell.length_c   1.000
_cell.angle_alpha   90.00
_cell.angle_beta   90.00
_cell.angle_gamma   90.00
#
_symmetry.space_group_name_H-M   'P 1'
#
loop_
_entity.id
_entity.type
_entity.pdbx_description
1 polymer ?
#
loop_
_entity_poly.entity_id
_entity_poly.type
_entity_poly.pdbx_seq_one_letter_code
_entity_poly.pdbx_strand_id
1 'polypeptide(L)'
;MHPGVSIAAVALHHRVNANLLRRWVAEHQAVDTAGEARALMTVPQAQFIPPQIGEPTPTPAMPDIQIEVRRGAATISIRWPGSAAAERGEWLQGWLR
;
A
#
# COMPACT_ATOMS: atom_id res chain seq x y z
N MET A 1 -43.90 -0.24 5.38
CA MET A 1 -44.92 0.81 5.12
C MET A 1 -45.72 1.04 6.40
N HIS A 2 -45.87 2.30 6.83
CA HIS A 2 -46.69 2.62 8.01
C HIS A 2 -48.18 2.62 7.65
N PRO A 3 -49.03 1.84 8.35
CA PRO A 3 -50.46 1.87 8.11
C PRO A 3 -51.01 3.25 8.48
N GLY A 4 -51.71 3.91 7.55
CA GLY A 4 -52.32 5.23 7.74
C GLY A 4 -51.71 6.37 6.91
N VAL A 5 -50.56 6.16 6.25
CA VAL A 5 -49.96 7.18 5.36
C VAL A 5 -50.30 6.89 3.90
N SER A 6 -51.00 7.82 3.25
CA SER A 6 -51.31 7.73 1.81
C SER A 6 -50.19 8.32 0.96
N ILE A 7 -49.59 7.49 0.10
CA ILE A 7 -48.55 7.93 -0.85
C ILE A 7 -49.07 9.04 -1.77
N ALA A 8 -50.33 8.97 -2.18
CA ALA A 8 -50.93 10.00 -3.02
C ALA A 8 -51.06 11.35 -2.29
N ALA A 9 -51.44 11.34 -1.01
CA ALA A 9 -51.55 12.56 -0.21
C ALA A 9 -50.18 13.24 -0.02
N VAL A 10 -49.14 12.45 0.26
CA VAL A 10 -47.76 12.95 0.37
C VAL A 10 -47.27 13.48 -0.97
N ALA A 11 -47.52 12.75 -2.05
CA ALA A 11 -47.13 13.17 -3.40
C ALA A 11 -47.77 14.52 -3.80
N LEU A 12 -49.06 14.70 -3.50
CA LEU A 12 -49.77 15.95 -3.73
C LEU A 12 -49.21 17.10 -2.91
N HIS A 13 -48.94 16.88 -1.62
CA HIS A 13 -48.36 17.90 -0.74
C HIS A 13 -47.01 18.41 -1.28
N HIS A 14 -46.15 17.49 -1.76
CA HIS A 14 -44.84 17.83 -2.33
C HIS A 14 -44.85 18.11 -3.83
N ARG A 15 -46.03 18.12 -4.47
CA ARG A 15 -46.20 18.32 -5.93
C ARG A 15 -45.35 17.37 -6.80
N VAL A 16 -45.19 16.13 -6.35
CA VAL A 16 -44.48 15.07 -7.07
C VAL A 16 -45.46 14.02 -7.61
N ASN A 17 -45.07 13.27 -8.63
CA ASN A 17 -45.91 12.20 -9.18
C ASN A 17 -46.02 11.02 -8.18
N ALA A 18 -47.24 10.57 -7.87
CA ALA A 18 -47.45 9.50 -6.89
C ALA A 18 -46.82 8.15 -7.30
N ASN A 19 -46.72 7.86 -8.59
CA ASN A 19 -46.07 6.64 -9.08
C ASN A 19 -44.55 6.70 -8.89
N LEU A 20 -43.97 7.88 -9.08
CA LEU A 20 -42.54 8.14 -8.88
C LEU A 20 -42.18 7.98 -7.40
N LEU A 21 -42.96 8.59 -6.51
CA LEU A 21 -42.79 8.46 -5.06
C LEU A 21 -42.95 7.00 -4.61
N ARG A 22 -43.94 6.27 -5.14
CA ARG A 22 -44.12 4.83 -4.83
C ARG A 22 -42.90 4.00 -5.21
N ARG A 23 -42.33 4.25 -6.39
CA ARG A 23 -41.15 3.53 -6.87
C ARG A 23 -39.93 3.81 -5.98
N TRP A 24 -39.67 5.07 -5.67
CA TRP A 24 -38.57 5.43 -4.77
C TRP A 24 -38.69 4.82 -3.38
N VAL A 25 -39.90 4.81 -2.81
CA VAL A 25 -40.16 4.18 -1.52
C VAL A 25 -39.89 2.68 -1.58
N ALA A 26 -40.24 1.99 -2.67
CA ALA A 26 -39.96 0.57 -2.84
C ALA A 26 -38.46 0.29 -3.02
N GLU A 27 -37.76 1.11 -3.81
CA GLU A 27 -36.31 1.02 -4.01
C GLU A 27 -35.54 1.22 -2.70
N HIS A 28 -35.92 2.23 -1.91
CA HIS A 28 -35.30 2.50 -0.61
C HIS A 28 -35.50 1.36 0.38
N GLN A 29 -36.72 0.79 0.47
CA GLN A 29 -37.00 -0.35 1.35
C GLN A 29 -36.19 -1.60 0.97
N ALA A 30 -35.97 -1.83 -0.33
CA ALA A 30 -35.14 -2.94 -0.80
C ALA A 30 -33.67 -2.75 -0.41
N VAL A 31 -33.15 -1.52 -0.48
CA VAL A 31 -31.80 -1.16 -0.03
C VAL A 31 -31.64 -1.33 1.48
N ASP A 32 -32.62 -0.86 2.27
CA ASP A 32 -32.60 -1.00 3.73
C ASP A 32 -32.59 -2.48 4.15
N THR A 33 -33.44 -3.30 3.53
CA THR A 33 -33.51 -4.75 3.79
C THR A 33 -32.18 -5.45 3.44
N ALA A 34 -31.55 -5.05 2.32
CA ALA A 34 -30.24 -5.57 1.93
C ALA A 34 -29.12 -5.10 2.87
N GLY A 35 -29.23 -3.89 3.42
CA GLY A 35 -28.33 -3.33 4.43
C GLY A 35 -28.41 -4.09 5.75
N GLU A 36 -29.62 -4.37 6.23
CA GLU A 36 -29.86 -5.17 7.44
C GLU A 36 -29.32 -6.60 7.30
N ALA A 37 -29.55 -7.24 6.14
CA ALA A 37 -28.99 -8.56 5.86
C ALA A 37 -27.45 -8.56 5.87
N ARG A 38 -26.80 -7.51 5.34
CA ARG A 38 -25.35 -7.36 5.37
C ARG A 38 -24.81 -7.09 6.78
N ALA A 39 -25.55 -6.36 7.61
CA ALA A 39 -25.20 -6.15 9.02
C ALA A 39 -25.24 -7.47 9.81
N LEU A 40 -26.25 -8.31 9.59
CA LEU A 40 -26.38 -9.64 10.19
C LEU A 40 -25.28 -10.62 9.75
N MET A 41 -24.69 -10.41 8.57
CA MET A 41 -23.58 -11.20 8.04
C MET A 41 -22.19 -10.61 8.35
N THR A 42 -22.12 -9.57 9.19
CA THR A 42 -20.84 -8.96 9.57
C THR A 42 -20.07 -9.89 10.51
N VAL A 43 -19.13 -10.63 9.94
CA VAL A 43 -18.08 -11.35 10.69
C VAL A 43 -17.06 -10.32 11.19
N PRO A 44 -16.51 -10.45 12.41
CA PRO A 44 -15.44 -9.56 12.87
C PRO A 44 -14.31 -9.55 11.85
N GLN A 45 -13.91 -8.37 11.39
CA GLN A 45 -12.80 -8.25 10.45
C GLN A 45 -11.55 -8.82 11.11
N ALA A 46 -10.90 -9.76 10.42
CA ALA A 46 -9.64 -10.34 10.86
C ALA A 46 -8.63 -9.21 11.12
N GLN A 47 -8.22 -9.04 12.37
CA GLN A 47 -7.21 -8.06 12.74
C GLN A 47 -5.85 -8.59 12.33
N PHE A 48 -5.20 -7.88 11.41
CA PHE A 48 -3.83 -8.19 11.03
C PHE A 48 -2.90 -7.84 12.19
N ILE A 49 -2.25 -8.85 12.77
CA ILE A 49 -1.16 -8.67 13.73
C ILE A 49 0.14 -8.72 12.92
N PRO A 50 0.87 -7.59 12.77
CA PRO A 50 2.14 -7.61 12.08
C PRO A 50 3.13 -8.52 12.84
N PRO A 51 3.80 -9.47 12.18
CA PRO A 51 4.87 -10.21 12.82
C PRO A 51 5.99 -9.24 13.21
N GLN A 52 6.47 -9.36 14.45
CA GLN A 52 7.65 -8.63 14.91
C GLN A 52 8.87 -9.21 14.18
N ILE A 53 9.31 -8.52 13.13
CA ILE A 53 10.56 -8.85 12.45
C ILE A 53 11.66 -8.29 13.36
N GLY A 54 12.45 -9.19 13.97
CA GLY A 54 13.58 -8.80 14.80
C GLY A 54 14.51 -7.83 14.06
N GLU A 55 15.19 -6.97 14.82
CA GLU A 55 16.12 -6.00 14.24
C GLU A 55 17.15 -6.72 13.35
N PRO A 56 17.37 -6.25 12.11
CA PRO A 56 18.36 -6.86 11.24
C PRO A 56 19.72 -6.75 11.93
N THR A 57 20.34 -7.90 12.18
CA THR A 57 21.74 -7.95 12.62
C THR A 57 22.55 -7.05 11.71
N PRO A 58 23.28 -6.04 12.24
CA PRO A 58 24.06 -5.15 11.41
C PRO A 58 25.06 -6.00 10.62
N THR A 59 24.89 -6.03 9.30
CA THR A 59 25.85 -6.68 8.42
C THR A 59 27.18 -5.95 8.60
N PRO A 60 28.29 -6.65 8.89
CA PRO A 60 29.58 -5.99 9.05
C PRO A 60 29.88 -5.19 7.78
N ALA A 61 29.99 -3.86 7.93
CA ALA A 61 30.31 -2.99 6.82
C ALA A 61 31.70 -3.37 6.30
N MET A 62 31.77 -3.80 5.03
CA MET A 62 33.06 -4.06 4.40
C MET A 62 33.81 -2.73 4.25
N PRO A 63 35.07 -2.64 4.71
CA PRO A 63 35.83 -1.41 4.56
C PRO A 63 36.11 -1.11 3.09
N ASP A 64 36.23 0.18 2.76
CA ASP A 64 36.69 0.63 1.45
C ASP A 64 38.13 0.17 1.20
N ILE A 65 38.42 -0.17 -0.05
CA ILE A 65 39.76 -0.47 -0.51
C ILE A 65 40.36 0.81 -1.08
N GLN A 66 41.61 1.08 -0.69
CA GLN A 66 42.36 2.24 -1.13
C GLN A 66 43.67 1.80 -1.78
N ILE A 67 43.91 2.26 -2.99
CA ILE A 67 45.16 2.02 -3.71
C ILE A 67 45.81 3.36 -4.01
N GLU A 68 47.07 3.50 -3.62
CA GLU A 68 47.90 4.65 -3.94
C GLU A 68 49.03 4.23 -4.87
N VAL A 69 49.09 4.86 -6.04
CA VAL A 69 50.14 4.64 -7.04
C VAL A 69 50.97 5.90 -7.14
N ARG A 70 52.28 5.78 -6.90
CA ARG A 70 53.22 6.91 -6.94
C ARG A 70 54.20 6.72 -8.08
N ARG A 71 54.32 7.73 -8.96
CA ARG A 71 55.29 7.76 -10.07
C ARG A 71 55.99 9.13 -10.10
N GLY A 72 57.23 9.17 -9.60
CA GLY A 72 57.96 10.43 -9.44
C GLY A 72 57.21 11.39 -8.51
N ALA A 73 56.88 12.58 -9.01
CA ALA A 73 56.08 13.57 -8.28
C ALA A 73 54.56 13.33 -8.38
N ALA A 74 54.09 12.42 -9.23
CA ALA A 74 52.68 12.14 -9.42
C ALA A 74 52.18 11.08 -8.42
N THR A 75 51.02 11.31 -7.83
CA THR A 75 50.32 10.37 -6.95
C THR A 75 48.88 10.20 -7.43
N ILE A 76 48.46 8.95 -7.64
CA ILE A 76 47.10 8.57 -8.03
C ILE A 76 46.51 7.78 -6.86
N SER A 77 45.39 8.25 -6.32
CA SER A 77 44.65 7.58 -5.25
C SER A 77 43.31 7.07 -5.79
N ILE A 78 43.06 5.77 -5.64
CA ILE A 78 41.83 5.11 -6.04
C ILE A 78 41.14 4.61 -4.77
N ARG A 79 39.88 4.99 -4.57
CA ARG A 79 39.04 4.51 -3.47
C ARG A 79 37.82 3.81 -4.05
N TRP A 80 37.56 2.58 -3.61
CA TRP A 80 36.34 1.87 -3.99
C TRP A 80 35.71 1.13 -2.81
N PRO A 81 34.39 0.89 -2.85
CA PRO A 81 33.70 0.15 -1.80
C PRO A 81 34.16 -1.31 -1.76
N GLY A 82 34.35 -1.85 -0.55
CA GLY A 82 34.77 -3.24 -0.35
C GLY A 82 33.83 -4.26 -0.98
N SER A 83 32.54 -3.93 -1.14
CA SER A 83 31.54 -4.77 -1.82
C SER A 83 31.86 -5.07 -3.28
N ALA A 84 32.66 -4.21 -3.95
CA ALA A 84 33.06 -4.38 -5.35
C ALA A 84 34.41 -5.09 -5.52
N ALA A 85 34.97 -5.68 -4.47
CA ALA A 85 36.33 -6.24 -4.47
C ALA A 85 36.53 -7.36 -5.50
N ALA A 86 35.54 -8.25 -5.69
CA ALA A 86 35.64 -9.38 -6.62
C ALA A 86 35.75 -8.91 -8.08
N GLU A 87 34.83 -8.04 -8.52
CA GLU A 87 34.81 -7.49 -9.88
C GLU A 87 36.07 -6.65 -10.18
N ARG A 88 36.53 -5.87 -9.20
CA ARG A 88 37.70 -4.97 -9.36
C ARG A 88 39.03 -5.71 -9.26
N GLY A 89 39.07 -6.84 -8.53
CA GLY A 89 40.27 -7.65 -8.35
C GLY A 89 40.78 -8.28 -9.65
N GLU A 90 39.87 -8.70 -10.52
CA GLU A 90 40.21 -9.27 -11.83
C GLU A 90 40.92 -8.25 -12.74
N TRP A 91 40.42 -7.01 -12.76
CA TRP A 91 41.03 -5.94 -13.54
C TRP A 91 42.44 -5.58 -13.04
N LEU A 92 42.63 -5.51 -11.72
CA LEU A 92 43.95 -5.25 -11.12
C LEU A 92 44.95 -6.36 -11.42
N GLN A 93 44.53 -7.62 -11.39
CA GLN A 93 45.40 -8.75 -11.73
C GLN A 93 45.85 -8.70 -13.19
N GLY A 94 45.03 -8.18 -14.10
CA GLY A 94 45.42 -7.92 -15.49
C GLY A 94 46.45 -6.80 -15.64
N TRP A 95 46.40 -5.78 -14.78
CA TRP A 95 47.34 -4.65 -14.78
C TRP A 95 48.69 -4.95 -14.11
N LEU A 96 48.73 -5.91 -13.19
CA LEU A 96 49.93 -6.29 -12.43
C LEU A 96 50.79 -7.37 -13.11
N ARG A 97 50.39 -7.86 -14.30
CA ARG A 97 51.21 -8.76 -15.12
C ARG A 97 52.04 -7.99 -16.13
#